data_AF-A0AA50Q7G7-F1
#
_entry.id   AF-A0AA50Q7G7-F1
#
_cell.length_a   1.000
_cell.length_b   1.000
_cell.length_c   1.000
_cell.angle_alpha   90.00
_cell.angle_beta   90.00
_cell.angle_gamma   90.00
#
_symmetry.space_group_name_H-M   'P 1'
#
loop_
_entity.id
_entity.type
_entity.pdbx_description
1 polymer ?
#
loop_
_entity_poly.entity_id
_entity_poly.type
_entity_poly.pdbx_seq_one_letter_code
_entity_poly.pdbx_strand_id
1 'polypeptide(L)'
;MSPYILPVAPLSQVVFVHDYIQLVFQDACFSIYNTAELKQDGNLLLQGQFGFCDAVVSLIGLPLTSASSQPLLSLRFQGGAEFVVTEACSGPEAWQYSSPSSQTVVVQNA
;
A
#
# COMPACT_ATOMS: atom_id res chain seq x y z
N MET A 1 11.99 -13.50 -10.81
CA MET A 1 11.72 -13.56 -9.36
C MET A 1 11.14 -12.22 -8.98
N SER A 2 9.85 -12.15 -8.67
CA SER A 2 9.22 -10.94 -8.15
C SER A 2 9.86 -10.59 -6.80
N PRO A 3 10.18 -9.33 -6.52
CA PRO A 3 10.83 -8.96 -5.28
C PRO A 3 9.92 -9.29 -4.09
N TYR A 4 10.50 -9.83 -3.02
CA TYR A 4 9.78 -10.15 -1.80
C TYR A 4 9.45 -8.85 -1.06
N ILE A 5 8.23 -8.34 -1.28
CA ILE A 5 7.74 -7.08 -0.71
C ILE A 5 6.76 -7.30 0.45
N LEU A 6 6.79 -8.46 1.12
CA LEU A 6 5.84 -8.77 2.18
C LEU A 6 6.48 -8.52 3.57
N PRO A 7 6.11 -7.46 4.29
CA PRO A 7 6.60 -7.24 5.64
C PRO A 7 6.06 -8.30 6.61
N VAL A 8 6.89 -8.68 7.59
CA VAL A 8 6.52 -9.66 8.63
C VAL A 8 5.69 -8.98 9.73
N ALA A 9 6.00 -7.73 10.04
CA ALA A 9 5.30 -6.97 11.07
C ALA A 9 3.93 -6.46 10.57
N PRO A 10 2.95 -6.27 11.47
CA PRO A 10 1.71 -5.62 11.12
C PRO A 10 1.90 -4.13 10.81
N LEU A 11 0.94 -3.56 10.07
CA LEU A 11 0.91 -2.14 9.79
C LEU A 11 0.89 -1.38 11.11
N SER A 12 1.89 -0.53 11.34
CA SER A 12 2.05 0.17 12.62
C SER A 12 1.55 1.60 12.53
N GLN A 13 1.71 2.23 11.37
CA GLN A 13 1.28 3.60 11.15
C GLN A 13 0.93 3.84 9.69
N VAL A 14 -0.04 4.71 9.46
CA VAL A 14 -0.35 5.27 8.15
C VAL A 14 -0.08 6.78 8.20
N VAL A 15 0.67 7.28 7.23
CA VAL A 15 0.97 8.70 7.08
C VAL A 15 0.37 9.17 5.77
N PHE A 16 -0.54 10.13 5.85
CA PHE A 16 -1.05 10.83 4.67
C PHE A 16 -0.22 12.08 4.47
N VAL A 17 0.65 12.07 3.47
CA VAL A 17 1.39 13.24 3.02
C VAL A 17 0.59 13.87 1.88
N HIS A 18 0.71 15.19 1.69
CA HIS A 18 -0.03 15.93 0.66
C HIS A 18 0.03 15.28 -0.74
N ASP A 19 1.16 14.64 -1.06
CA ASP A 19 1.44 14.09 -2.40
C ASP A 19 1.53 12.56 -2.43
N TYR A 20 1.53 11.88 -1.26
CA TYR A 20 1.68 10.42 -1.20
C TYR A 20 1.16 9.84 0.12
N ILE A 21 0.82 8.57 0.11
CA ILE A 21 0.45 7.80 1.31
C ILE A 21 1.64 6.93 1.71
N GLN A 22 2.00 6.92 2.97
CA GLN A 22 3.01 6.01 3.49
C GLN A 22 2.42 5.01 4.48
N LEU A 23 2.55 3.73 4.17
CA LEU A 23 2.22 2.62 5.06
C LEU A 23 3.50 2.18 5.76
N VAL A 24 3.59 2.43 7.07
CA VAL A 24 4.76 2.12 7.88
C VAL A 24 4.49 0.87 8.70
N PHE A 25 5.31 -0.14 8.45
CA PHE A 25 5.41 -1.38 9.20
C PHE A 25 6.66 -1.30 10.10
N GLN A 26 6.75 -2.13 11.14
CA GLN A 26 7.93 -2.08 12.03
C GLN A 26 9.25 -2.41 11.30
N ASP A 27 9.18 -3.25 10.27
CA ASP A 27 10.33 -3.73 9.50
C ASP A 27 10.32 -3.24 8.03
N ALA A 28 9.36 -2.42 7.62
CA ALA A 28 9.32 -1.91 6.25
C ALA A 28 8.44 -0.67 6.12
N CYS A 29 8.59 0.06 5.02
CA CYS A 29 7.65 1.10 4.64
C CYS A 29 7.29 0.98 3.16
N PHE A 30 6.03 1.28 2.86
CA PHE A 30 5.55 1.49 1.50
C PHE A 30 5.21 2.96 1.33
N SER A 31 5.83 3.62 0.36
CA SER A 31 5.48 4.97 -0.05
C SER A 31 4.71 4.86 -1.37
N ILE A 32 3.45 5.24 -1.37
CA ILE A 32 2.52 5.15 -2.50
C ILE A 32 2.27 6.57 -3.02
N TYR A 33 2.82 6.88 -4.18
CA TYR A 33 2.68 8.18 -4.84
C TYR A 33 1.48 8.21 -5.77
N ASN A 34 1.07 7.04 -6.28
CA ASN A 34 -0.07 6.94 -7.16
C ASN A 34 -1.40 6.83 -6.39
N THR A 35 -2.51 6.89 -7.13
CA THR A 35 -3.83 6.71 -6.54
C THR A 35 -3.99 5.30 -6.03
N ALA A 36 -4.60 5.18 -4.86
CA ALA A 36 -4.89 3.89 -4.26
C ALA A 36 -6.39 3.69 -4.05
N GLU A 37 -6.78 2.43 -4.03
CA GLU A 37 -8.13 1.97 -3.80
C GLU A 37 -8.09 0.96 -2.68
N LEU A 38 -9.03 1.04 -1.75
CA LEU A 38 -9.20 0.09 -0.67
C LEU A 38 -10.51 -0.67 -0.88
N LYS A 39 -10.41 -1.98 -1.04
CA LYS A 39 -11.55 -2.89 -1.03
C LYS A 39 -11.69 -3.49 0.36
N GLN A 40 -12.81 -3.25 1.02
CA GLN A 40 -13.11 -3.81 2.33
C GLN A 40 -14.59 -4.16 2.40
N ASP A 41 -14.90 -5.40 2.79
CA ASP A 41 -16.28 -5.88 2.98
C ASP A 41 -17.19 -5.68 1.74
N GLY A 42 -16.62 -5.85 0.54
CA GLY A 42 -17.33 -5.63 -0.73
C GLY A 42 -17.49 -4.16 -1.15
N ASN A 43 -17.06 -3.21 -0.31
CA ASN A 43 -17.03 -1.79 -0.64
C ASN A 43 -15.68 -1.42 -1.25
N LEU A 44 -15.71 -0.69 -2.37
CA LEU A 44 -14.53 -0.10 -3.00
C LEU A 44 -14.46 1.38 -2.63
N LEU A 45 -13.45 1.75 -1.85
CA LEU A 45 -13.16 3.13 -1.47
C LEU A 45 -11.97 3.62 -2.30
N LEU A 46 -12.20 4.64 -3.12
CA LEU A 46 -11.13 5.28 -3.88
C LEU A 46 -10.46 6.36 -3.03
N GLN A 47 -9.16 6.57 -3.19
CA GLN A 47 -8.47 7.71 -2.58
C GLN A 47 -9.18 9.03 -2.98
N GLY A 48 -9.48 9.86 -1.99
CA GLY A 48 -10.28 11.08 -2.16
C GLY A 48 -11.77 10.91 -1.88
N GLN A 49 -12.30 9.68 -1.77
CA GLN A 49 -13.66 9.46 -1.27
C GLN A 49 -13.75 9.61 0.25
N PHE A 50 -14.93 10.01 0.70
CA PHE A 50 -15.23 10.11 2.12
C PHE A 50 -15.11 8.73 2.78
N GLY A 51 -14.39 8.64 3.90
CA GLY A 51 -14.14 7.39 4.62
C GLY A 51 -12.93 6.58 4.13
N PHE A 52 -12.29 6.95 3.01
CA PHE A 52 -11.07 6.25 2.56
C PHE A 52 -9.95 6.31 3.60
N CYS A 53 -9.64 7.51 4.11
CA CYS A 53 -8.57 7.67 5.10
C CYS A 53 -8.86 6.88 6.39
N ASP A 54 -10.11 6.90 6.84
CA ASP A 54 -10.56 6.15 8.03
C ASP A 54 -10.40 4.64 7.82
N ALA A 55 -10.83 4.14 6.66
CA ALA A 55 -10.71 2.74 6.31
C ALA A 55 -9.25 2.28 6.17
N VAL A 56 -8.36 3.12 5.63
CA VAL A 56 -6.91 2.82 5.58
C VAL A 56 -6.29 2.83 6.98
N VAL A 57 -6.68 3.77 7.84
CA VAL A 57 -6.24 3.81 9.25
C VAL A 57 -6.77 2.62 10.04
N SER A 58 -7.95 2.10 9.70
CA SER A 58 -8.52 0.87 10.27
C SER A 58 -7.65 -0.37 10.00
N LEU A 59 -6.76 -0.32 9.00
CA LEU A 59 -5.81 -1.39 8.72
C LEU A 59 -4.64 -1.43 9.71
N ILE A 60 -4.43 -0.37 10.51
CA ILE A 60 -3.37 -0.33 11.51
C ILE A 60 -3.59 -1.45 12.53
N GLY A 61 -2.53 -2.22 12.80
CA GLY A 61 -2.55 -3.42 13.61
C GLY A 61 -2.77 -4.71 12.82
N LEU A 62 -3.17 -4.63 11.55
CA LEU A 62 -3.39 -5.82 10.71
C LEU A 62 -2.10 -6.19 9.96
N PRO A 63 -1.71 -7.48 9.97
CA PRO A 63 -0.61 -7.97 9.14
C PRO A 63 -1.03 -8.15 7.69
N LEU A 64 -0.06 -8.03 6.79
CA LEU A 64 -0.24 -8.38 5.39
C LEU A 64 -0.20 -9.90 5.24
N THR A 65 -1.23 -10.44 4.60
CA THR A 65 -1.33 -11.86 4.25
C THR A 65 -0.70 -12.14 2.89
N SER A 66 -0.71 -11.16 1.99
CA SER A 66 -0.13 -11.27 0.65
C SER A 66 0.16 -9.87 0.10
N ALA A 67 1.23 -9.76 -0.67
CA ALA A 67 1.60 -8.56 -1.40
C ALA A 67 2.00 -8.98 -2.82
N SER A 68 1.35 -8.40 -3.82
CA SER A 68 1.69 -8.57 -5.23
C SER A 68 2.05 -7.22 -5.82
N SER A 69 3.05 -7.18 -6.71
CA SER A 69 3.48 -5.99 -7.44
C SER A 69 3.17 -6.06 -8.94
N GLN A 70 2.54 -7.14 -9.41
CA GLN A 70 2.29 -7.41 -10.83
C GLN A 70 0.86 -7.92 -11.03
N PRO A 71 0.06 -7.35 -11.95
CA PRO A 71 0.34 -6.18 -12.80
C PRO A 71 0.29 -4.83 -12.05
N LEU A 72 -0.37 -4.76 -10.89
CA LEU A 72 -0.49 -3.58 -10.03
C LEU A 72 -0.04 -3.93 -8.61
N LEU A 73 0.28 -2.93 -7.77
CA LEU A 73 0.51 -3.20 -6.35
C LEU A 73 -0.81 -3.56 -5.69
N SER A 74 -0.89 -4.75 -5.12
CA SER A 74 -2.05 -5.24 -4.37
C SER A 74 -1.58 -5.81 -3.05
N LEU A 75 -2.03 -5.19 -1.95
CA LEU A 75 -1.68 -5.53 -0.59
C LEU A 75 -2.92 -6.07 0.12
N ARG A 76 -2.91 -7.34 0.49
CA ARG A 76 -4.02 -8.01 1.16
C ARG A 76 -3.77 -8.13 2.64
N PHE A 77 -4.60 -7.49 3.45
CA PHE A 77 -4.53 -7.49 4.90
C PHE A 77 -5.34 -8.64 5.49
N GLN A 78 -4.95 -9.05 6.69
CA GLN A 78 -5.74 -9.99 7.48
C GLN A 78 -7.11 -9.38 7.76
N GLY A 79 -8.19 -10.15 7.53
CA GLY A 79 -9.57 -9.64 7.59
C GLY A 79 -10.18 -9.36 6.22
N GLY A 80 -9.43 -9.55 5.13
CA GLY A 80 -9.97 -9.53 3.77
C GLY A 80 -9.95 -8.17 3.09
N ALA A 81 -9.39 -7.14 3.74
CA ALA A 81 -9.16 -5.85 3.11
C ALA A 81 -8.03 -5.96 2.07
N GLU A 82 -8.24 -5.38 0.89
CA GLU A 82 -7.30 -5.37 -0.23
C GLU A 82 -7.05 -3.93 -0.66
N PHE A 83 -5.81 -3.48 -0.49
CA PHE A 83 -5.35 -2.16 -0.91
C PHE A 83 -4.63 -2.29 -2.25
N VAL A 84 -5.16 -1.65 -3.29
CA VAL A 84 -4.67 -1.73 -4.66
C VAL A 84 -4.20 -0.34 -5.08
N VAL A 85 -2.99 -0.24 -5.62
CA VAL A 85 -2.50 1.00 -6.23
C VAL A 85 -2.82 0.95 -7.72
N THR A 86 -3.58 1.93 -8.19
CA THR A 86 -3.96 2.06 -9.59
C THR A 86 -2.92 2.87 -10.36
N GLU A 87 -2.86 2.68 -11.67
CA GLU A 87 -2.01 3.45 -12.60
C GLU A 87 -2.59 4.85 -12.88
N ALA A 88 -2.94 5.62 -11.85
CA ALA A 88 -3.46 6.97 -12.04
C ALA A 88 -2.33 7.96 -12.39
N CYS A 89 -1.99 7.95 -13.66
CA CYS A 89 -1.16 8.89 -14.40
C CYS A 89 -1.02 10.28 -13.73
N SER A 90 0.20 10.62 -13.25
CA SER A 90 0.71 11.99 -13.09
C SER A 90 2.17 12.08 -12.58
N GLY A 91 2.74 11.04 -11.96
CA GLY A 91 4.13 11.05 -11.43
C GLY A 91 5.06 10.02 -12.09
N PRO A 92 6.40 10.21 -12.04
CA PRO A 92 7.37 9.22 -12.51
C PRO A 92 7.38 7.95 -11.65
N GLU A 93 7.14 8.07 -10.34
CA GLU A 93 7.11 6.96 -9.39
C GLU A 93 5.67 6.54 -9.08
N ALA A 94 5.40 5.22 -9.08
CA ALA A 94 4.11 4.66 -8.72
C ALA A 94 4.07 4.36 -7.22
N TRP A 95 5.06 3.59 -6.74
CA TRP A 95 5.22 3.22 -5.35
C TRP A 95 6.66 2.75 -5.07
N GLN A 96 7.04 2.82 -3.81
CA GLN A 96 8.33 2.39 -3.30
C GLN A 96 8.11 1.49 -2.07
N TYR A 97 8.85 0.40 -1.98
CA TYR A 97 8.97 -0.44 -0.80
C TYR A 97 10.40 -0.38 -0.27
N SER A 98 10.58 0.03 0.98
CA SER A 98 11.87 0.00 1.65
C SER A 98 11.80 -0.90 2.88
N SER A 99 12.75 -1.81 3.01
CA SER A 99 12.94 -2.65 4.19
C SER A 99 14.44 -2.65 4.53
N PRO A 100 14.84 -2.65 5.81
CA PRO A 100 16.25 -2.82 6.18
C PRO A 100 16.75 -4.24 5.88
N SER A 101 15.83 -5.21 5.77
CA SER A 101 16.11 -6.63 5.57
C SER A 101 16.11 -7.03 4.09
N SER A 102 15.69 -6.15 3.18
CA SER A 102 15.55 -6.44 1.74
C SER A 102 15.92 -5.25 0.87
N GLN A 103 16.20 -5.50 -0.41
CA GLN A 103 16.51 -4.43 -1.36
C GLN A 103 15.30 -3.51 -1.52
N THR A 104 15.52 -2.19 -1.51
CA THR A 104 14.49 -1.20 -1.85
C THR A 104 13.96 -1.47 -3.25
N VAL A 105 12.65 -1.60 -3.37
CA VAL A 105 11.94 -1.80 -4.64
C VAL A 105 11.26 -0.50 -4.99
N VAL A 106 11.57 0.06 -6.16
CA VAL A 106 10.90 1.24 -6.69
C VAL A 106 10.23 0.84 -7.99
N VAL A 107 8.94 1.11 -8.10
CA VAL A 107 8.19 0.92 -9.34
C VAL A 107 7.80 2.28 -9.87
N GLN A 108 8.12 2.50 -11.14
CA GLN A 108 7.82 3.71 -11.88
C GLN A 108 6.61 3.48 -12.77
N ASN A 109 5.82 4.53 -13.01
CA ASN A 109 4.77 4.48 -14.01
C ASN A 109 5.43 4.40 -15.39
N ALA A 110 4.99 3.45 -16.23
CA ALA A 110 5.55 3.21 -17.56
C ALA A 110 4.92 4.13 -18.62
#